data_AF-A0A7S1N3V1-F1
#
_entry.id   AF-A0A7S1N3V1-F1
#
_cell.length_a   1.000
_cell.length_b   1.000
_cell.length_c   1.000
_cell.angle_alpha   90.00
_cell.angle_beta   90.00
_cell.angle_gamma   90.00
#
_symmetry.space_group_name_H-M   'P 1'
#
loop_
_entity.id
_entity.type
_entity.pdbx_description
1 polymer ?
#
loop_
_entity_poly.entity_id
_entity_poly.type
_entity_poly.pdbx_seq_one_letter_code
_entity_poly.pdbx_strand_id
1 'polypeptide(L)'
;CNQNVRRSALLQHRQACSFRPVRCAHCDKAIQSKDMENHLESNCKRVPVPCPEGCGAEIPRRDMDAHREACGLEDRAGGLLVAPVPTELSEGAPPHASALPTSSGTATKPIAEEMEAEVEANAVAPALLQAQKELEARTGAAAQAMAEAEAETEAEAESKAMAETYAAAAAEAEAAVAAQA
;
A
#
# COMPACT_ATOMS: atom_id res chain seq x y z
N CYS A 1 15.38 2.87 18.22
CA CYS A 1 15.15 1.72 19.11
C CYS A 1 16.45 1.40 19.85
N ASN A 2 16.40 0.67 20.96
CA ASN A 2 17.59 0.27 21.74
C ASN A 2 18.11 -1.13 21.36
N GLN A 3 17.94 -1.55 20.10
CA GLN A 3 18.38 -2.87 19.63
C GLN A 3 19.75 -2.77 18.96
N ASN A 4 20.63 -3.73 19.26
CA ASN A 4 21.96 -3.81 18.65
C ASN A 4 21.91 -4.67 17.38
N VAL A 5 22.17 -4.06 16.23
CA VAL A 5 22.04 -4.71 14.92
C VAL A 5 23.36 -4.59 14.15
N ARG A 6 23.73 -5.63 13.41
CA ARG A 6 24.92 -5.59 12.54
C ARG A 6 24.78 -4.46 11.52
N ARG A 7 25.89 -3.79 11.21
CA ARG A 7 25.92 -2.63 10.29
C ARG A 7 25.28 -2.92 8.92
N SER A 8 25.50 -4.13 8.40
CA SER A 8 24.90 -4.60 7.13
C SER A 8 23.39 -4.71 7.19
N ALA A 9 22.82 -5.11 8.33
CA ALA A 9 21.38 -5.26 8.53
C ALA A 9 20.70 -3.97 9.05
N LEU A 10 21.45 -2.89 9.28
CA LEU A 10 20.92 -1.63 9.80
C LEU A 10 19.92 -0.98 8.83
N LEU A 11 20.18 -1.05 7.52
CA LEU A 11 19.28 -0.51 6.50
C LEU A 11 17.94 -1.24 6.51
N GLN A 12 17.96 -2.57 6.59
CA GLN A 12 16.74 -3.37 6.65
C GLN A 12 16.02 -3.20 7.99
N HIS A 13 16.77 -3.14 9.09
CA HIS A 13 16.21 -2.82 10.40
C HIS A 13 15.53 -1.45 10.41
N ARG A 14 16.10 -0.41 9.81
CA ARG A 14 15.49 0.92 9.72
C ARG A 14 14.12 0.87 9.04
N GLN A 15 13.93 -0.02 8.06
CA GLN A 15 12.66 -0.18 7.39
C GLN A 15 11.63 -0.94 8.23
N ALA A 16 12.06 -2.01 8.92
CA ALA A 16 11.19 -2.89 9.71
C ALA A 16 11.10 -2.53 11.21
N CYS A 17 11.75 -1.46 11.66
CA CYS A 17 11.80 -1.10 13.07
C CYS A 17 10.43 -0.62 13.56
N SER A 18 9.86 -1.30 14.55
CA SER A 18 8.58 -0.91 15.18
C SER A 18 8.62 0.45 15.89
N PHE A 19 9.82 1.00 16.14
CA PHE A 19 10.01 2.33 16.72
C PHE A 19 10.26 3.42 15.66
N ARG A 20 10.13 3.08 14.38
CA ARG A 20 10.26 4.07 13.30
C ARG A 20 9.15 5.10 13.44
N PRO A 21 9.46 6.40 13.38
CA PRO A 21 8.43 7.44 13.31
C PRO A 21 7.79 7.41 11.91
N VAL A 22 6.48 7.20 11.88
CA VAL A 22 5.62 7.22 10.70
C VAL A 22 4.66 8.40 10.84
N ARG A 23 4.37 9.09 9.74
CA ARG A 23 3.41 10.20 9.73
C ARG A 23 2.00 9.64 9.57
N CYS A 24 1.07 10.07 10.41
CA CYS A 24 -0.34 9.70 10.28
C CYS A 24 -0.95 10.40 9.05
N ALA A 25 -1.64 9.63 8.19
CA ALA A 25 -2.27 10.15 6.97
C ALA A 25 -3.41 11.15 7.23
N HIS A 26 -4.01 11.12 8.42
CA HIS A 26 -5.16 11.96 8.75
C HIS A 26 -4.75 13.24 9.49
N CYS A 27 -3.71 13.20 10.35
CA CYS A 27 -3.33 14.32 11.20
C CYS A 27 -1.87 14.79 11.07
N ASP A 28 -1.10 14.18 10.17
CA ASP A 28 0.28 14.52 9.81
C ASP A 28 1.32 14.48 10.95
N LYS A 29 0.91 14.06 12.15
CA LYS A 29 1.79 13.90 13.31
C LYS A 29 2.71 12.70 13.12
N ALA A 30 3.98 12.89 13.52
CA ALA A 30 4.97 11.82 13.55
C ALA A 30 4.79 10.98 14.82
N ILE A 31 4.45 9.71 14.64
CA ILE A 31 4.12 8.77 15.71
C ILE A 31 4.92 7.49 15.49
N GLN A 32 5.32 6.82 16.56
CA GLN A 32 6.05 5.57 16.45
C GLN A 32 5.15 4.50 15.82
N SER A 33 5.69 3.64 14.94
CA SER A 33 4.90 2.60 14.26
C SER A 33 4.12 1.72 15.24
N LYS A 34 4.68 1.43 16.42
CA LYS A 34 4.01 0.68 17.47
C LYS A 34 2.79 1.40 18.07
N ASP A 35 2.85 2.73 18.16
CA ASP A 35 1.78 3.56 18.70
C ASP A 35 0.82 4.07 17.62
N MET A 36 1.07 3.74 16.33
CA MET A 36 0.21 4.19 15.23
C MET A 36 -1.19 3.60 15.32
N GLU A 37 -1.32 2.32 15.70
CA GLU A 37 -2.61 1.65 15.87
C GLU A 37 -3.43 2.31 16.99
N ASN A 38 -2.84 2.43 18.18
CA ASN A 38 -3.46 3.17 19.28
C ASN A 38 -3.73 4.64 18.91
N HIS A 39 -2.91 5.26 18.07
CA HIS A 39 -3.18 6.62 17.60
C HIS A 39 -4.45 6.69 16.75
N LEU A 40 -4.62 5.78 15.79
CA LEU A 40 -5.83 5.71 14.97
C LEU A 40 -7.07 5.43 15.82
N GLU A 41 -6.92 4.61 16.87
CA GLU A 41 -8.01 4.20 17.77
C GLU A 41 -8.33 5.17 18.91
N SER A 42 -7.44 6.07 19.34
CA SER A 42 -7.70 6.92 20.52
C SER A 42 -7.26 8.38 20.35
N ASN A 43 -6.20 8.65 19.59
CA ASN A 43 -5.58 9.99 19.55
C ASN A 43 -5.90 10.79 18.27
N CYS A 44 -6.27 10.11 17.17
CA CYS A 44 -6.48 10.75 15.89
C CYS A 44 -7.90 11.33 15.79
N LYS A 45 -8.02 12.64 15.98
CA LYS A 45 -9.30 13.37 15.93
C LYS A 45 -9.95 13.43 14.54
N ARG A 46 -9.21 13.03 13.50
CA ARG A 46 -9.63 13.07 12.09
C ARG A 46 -9.94 11.70 11.51
N VAL A 47 -9.76 10.62 12.29
CA VAL A 47 -10.18 9.30 11.84
C VAL A 47 -11.72 9.28 11.79
N PRO A 48 -12.31 8.92 10.63
CA PRO A 48 -13.74 8.69 10.53
C PRO A 48 -14.10 7.44 11.35
N VAL A 49 -15.09 7.56 12.22
CA VAL A 49 -15.61 6.46 13.02
C VAL A 49 -17.08 6.28 12.66
N PRO A 50 -17.57 5.04 12.46
CA PRO A 50 -18.98 4.80 12.25
C PRO A 50 -19.77 5.18 13.51
N CYS A 51 -20.93 5.80 13.33
CA CYS A 51 -21.78 6.17 14.45
C CYS A 51 -22.29 4.91 15.19
N PRO A 52 -22.12 4.81 16.52
CA PRO A 52 -22.60 3.67 17.31
C PRO A 52 -24.14 3.57 17.34
N GLU A 53 -24.84 4.67 17.07
CA GLU A 53 -26.31 4.72 17.01
C GLU A 53 -26.86 4.14 15.70
N GLY A 54 -26.01 3.73 14.76
CA GLY A 54 -26.42 3.02 13.55
C GLY A 54 -26.98 3.90 12.43
N CYS A 55 -26.65 5.20 12.41
CA CYS A 55 -27.04 6.10 11.32
C CYS A 55 -26.30 5.83 9.99
N GLY A 56 -25.28 4.95 10.00
CA GLY A 56 -24.50 4.59 8.81
C GLY A 56 -23.51 5.65 8.32
N ALA A 57 -23.46 6.82 8.97
CA ALA A 57 -22.51 7.88 8.61
C ALA A 57 -21.13 7.64 9.23
N GLU A 58 -20.09 7.85 8.43
CA GLU A 58 -18.70 7.87 8.85
C GLU A 58 -18.32 9.31 9.23
N ILE A 59 -18.10 9.56 10.52
CA ILE A 59 -17.93 10.93 11.01
C ILE A 59 -16.59 11.05 11.72
N PRO A 60 -15.79 12.08 11.42
CA PRO A 60 -14.53 12.29 12.10
C PRO A 60 -14.77 12.51 13.60
N ARG A 61 -13.93 11.93 14.44
CA ARG A 61 -14.07 12.00 15.91
C ARG A 61 -14.30 13.41 16.47
N ARG A 62 -13.72 14.44 15.86
CA ARG A 62 -13.90 15.84 16.28
C ARG A 62 -15.35 16.33 16.14
N ASP A 63 -16.10 15.78 15.20
CA ASP A 63 -17.47 16.18 14.86
C ASP A 63 -18.51 15.18 15.41
N MET A 64 -18.07 14.15 16.15
CA MET A 64 -18.97 13.16 16.76
C MET A 64 -19.86 13.73 17.86
N ASP A 65 -19.36 14.69 18.65
CA ASP A 65 -20.19 15.38 19.67
C ASP A 65 -21.33 16.15 19.01
N ALA A 66 -21.03 16.93 17.97
CA ALA A 66 -22.03 17.66 17.20
C ALA A 66 -23.00 16.72 16.47
N HIS A 67 -22.49 15.61 15.92
CA HIS A 67 -23.34 14.59 15.32
C HIS A 67 -24.26 13.94 16.33
N ARG A 68 -23.81 13.63 17.55
CA ARG A 68 -24.63 13.00 18.58
C ARG A 68 -25.88 13.82 18.91
N GLU A 69 -25.78 15.14 18.91
CA GLU A 69 -26.91 16.05 19.14
C GLU A 69 -27.84 16.17 17.92
N ALA A 70 -27.29 16.04 16.72
CA ALA A 70 -28.00 16.14 15.45
C ALA A 70 -28.36 14.78 14.82
N CYS A 71 -28.09 13.66 15.51
CA CYS A 71 -28.28 12.31 15.01
C CYS A 71 -29.79 11.98 15.02
N GLY A 72 -30.51 12.54 14.05
CA GLY A 72 -31.88 12.21 13.72
C GLY A 72 -31.90 10.86 13.01
N LEU A 73 -32.44 9.85 13.69
CA LEU A 73 -32.47 8.45 13.29
C LEU A 73 -33.48 8.18 12.15
N GLU A 74 -33.46 9.00 11.11
CA GLU A 74 -34.39 8.93 10.00
C GLU A 74 -33.66 9.16 8.67
N ASP A 75 -32.89 8.15 8.27
CA ASP A 75 -32.94 7.72 6.87
C ASP A 75 -32.62 6.23 6.75
N ARG A 76 -33.66 5.45 7.04
CA ARG A 76 -33.70 4.00 6.84
C ARG A 76 -34.03 3.72 5.37
N ALA A 77 -33.09 3.91 4.44
CA ALA A 77 -33.01 3.19 3.16
C ALA A 77 -31.89 3.74 2.27
N GLY A 78 -30.84 2.95 2.06
CA GLY A 78 -29.82 3.28 1.07
C GLY A 78 -28.80 2.17 0.87
N GLY A 79 -29.26 0.91 0.83
CA GLY A 79 -28.40 -0.19 0.44
C GLY A 79 -27.90 0.00 -0.99
N LEU A 80 -26.60 0.24 -1.14
CA LEU A 80 -25.82 -0.31 -2.25
C LEU A 80 -24.34 -0.37 -1.82
N LEU A 81 -23.91 -1.58 -1.44
CA LEU A 81 -22.53 -2.10 -1.47
C LEU A 81 -21.40 -1.12 -1.09
N VAL A 82 -21.09 -1.07 0.20
CA VAL A 82 -19.69 -1.09 0.63
C VAL A 82 -19.43 -2.46 1.22
N ALA A 83 -18.57 -3.21 0.54
CA ALA A 83 -18.23 -4.58 0.86
C ALA A 83 -17.75 -4.69 2.33
N PRO A 84 -18.15 -5.73 3.07
CA PRO A 84 -17.51 -6.04 4.33
C PRO A 84 -16.02 -6.28 4.07
N VAL A 85 -15.14 -5.61 4.80
CA VAL A 85 -13.74 -6.04 4.90
C VAL A 85 -13.78 -7.47 5.46
N PRO A 86 -13.33 -8.50 4.72
CA PRO A 86 -13.18 -9.82 5.29
C PRO A 86 -11.92 -9.80 6.16
N THR A 87 -12.09 -9.54 7.46
CA THR A 87 -11.06 -9.81 8.44
C THR A 87 -11.21 -11.25 8.90
N GLU A 88 -10.82 -12.20 8.05
CA GLU A 88 -10.68 -13.60 8.46
C GLU A 88 -9.19 -13.94 8.58
N LEU A 89 -8.91 -14.82 9.55
CA LEU A 89 -7.67 -15.54 9.85
C LEU A 89 -6.66 -14.88 10.80
N SER A 90 -6.93 -15.08 12.10
CA SER A 90 -5.90 -15.56 13.02
C SER A 90 -6.54 -16.52 14.01
N GLU A 91 -6.52 -17.80 13.65
CA GLU A 91 -6.78 -18.92 14.54
C GLU A 91 -5.96 -18.78 15.83
N GLY A 92 -6.66 -18.62 16.95
CA GLY A 92 -6.09 -18.72 18.28
C GLY A 92 -5.72 -20.17 18.55
N ALA A 93 -4.42 -20.40 18.77
CA ALA A 93 -3.90 -21.60 19.39
C ALA A 93 -4.49 -21.77 20.82
N PRO A 94 -4.79 -23.01 21.26
CA PRO A 94 -5.32 -23.27 22.59
C PRO A 94 -4.21 -23.36 23.66
N PRO A 95 -4.47 -22.98 24.92
CA PRO A 95 -3.66 -23.41 26.05
C PRO A 95 -4.41 -24.38 27.00
N HIS A 96 -3.74 -25.50 27.28
CA HIS A 96 -3.79 -26.33 28.49
C HIS A 96 -5.07 -27.10 28.86
N ALA A 97 -4.98 -28.43 28.79
CA ALA A 97 -5.50 -29.32 29.84
C ALA A 97 -4.75 -30.66 29.83
N SER A 98 -4.07 -30.95 30.93
CA SER A 98 -3.46 -32.25 31.21
C SER A 98 -4.53 -33.33 31.38
N ALA A 99 -4.36 -34.48 30.74
CA ALA A 99 -4.99 -35.74 31.13
C ALA A 99 -4.10 -36.93 30.72
N LEU A 100 -4.10 -37.94 31.59
CA LEU A 100 -3.14 -39.04 31.74
C LEU A 100 -3.25 -40.12 30.64
N PRO A 101 -2.25 -41.02 30.52
CA PRO A 101 -2.35 -42.19 29.65
C PRO A 101 -2.76 -43.45 30.43
N THR A 102 -3.76 -44.19 29.95
CA THR A 102 -3.89 -45.62 30.27
C THR A 102 -4.38 -46.46 29.09
N SER A 103 -3.64 -47.56 28.91
CA SER A 103 -3.99 -48.89 28.39
C SER A 103 -4.18 -49.14 26.88
N SER A 104 -3.18 -49.86 26.35
CA SER A 104 -3.28 -51.21 25.75
C SER A 104 -3.89 -51.45 24.37
N GLY A 105 -3.17 -52.24 23.56
CA GLY A 105 -3.72 -53.04 22.44
C GLY A 105 -2.97 -52.86 21.10
N THR A 106 -1.78 -53.44 20.91
CA THR A 106 -1.50 -54.73 20.19
C THR A 106 -1.38 -54.67 18.65
N ALA A 107 -0.23 -55.17 18.16
CA ALA A 107 0.02 -55.85 16.85
C ALA A 107 -0.11 -54.99 15.56
N THR A 108 0.71 -55.08 14.50
CA THR A 108 1.81 -55.95 14.05
C THR A 108 2.42 -55.34 12.77
N LYS A 109 3.76 -55.27 12.69
CA LYS A 109 4.69 -55.50 11.54
C LYS A 109 4.52 -54.78 10.16
N PRO A 110 5.60 -54.73 9.33
CA PRO A 110 5.97 -53.56 8.51
C PRO A 110 6.15 -53.87 7.01
N ILE A 111 6.84 -52.95 6.32
CA ILE A 111 7.62 -53.00 5.06
C ILE A 111 6.91 -53.03 3.68
N ALA A 112 7.10 -51.90 2.99
CA ALA A 112 7.49 -51.69 1.57
C ALA A 112 6.63 -52.27 0.44
N GLU A 113 6.09 -51.38 -0.41
CA GLU A 113 6.41 -51.36 -1.85
C GLU A 113 5.94 -50.05 -2.49
N GLU A 114 6.69 -49.66 -3.52
CA GLU A 114 6.66 -48.40 -4.24
C GLU A 114 5.36 -48.15 -5.01
N MET A 115 5.02 -46.88 -5.24
CA MET A 115 4.52 -46.38 -6.52
C MET A 115 4.48 -44.85 -6.44
N GLU A 116 5.37 -44.25 -7.22
CA GLU A 116 5.52 -42.82 -7.43
C GLU A 116 4.22 -42.26 -8.01
N ALA A 117 3.40 -41.63 -7.16
CA ALA A 117 2.26 -40.86 -7.59
C ALA A 117 2.73 -39.43 -7.86
N GLU A 118 2.78 -39.12 -9.14
CA GLU A 118 3.21 -37.86 -9.75
C GLU A 118 2.63 -36.65 -9.00
N VAL A 119 3.53 -35.78 -8.55
CA VAL A 119 3.17 -34.44 -8.08
C VAL A 119 2.60 -33.69 -9.29
N GLU A 120 1.29 -33.49 -9.34
CA GLU A 120 0.61 -32.59 -10.28
C GLU A 120 1.00 -31.11 -10.01
N ALA A 121 2.27 -30.79 -10.25
CA ALA A 121 2.79 -29.44 -10.31
C ALA A 121 2.80 -28.97 -11.78
N ASN A 122 1.65 -28.98 -12.49
CA ASN A 122 1.66 -28.43 -13.85
C ASN A 122 0.31 -27.93 -14.42
N ALA A 123 -0.54 -27.30 -13.61
CA ALA A 123 -1.68 -26.52 -14.13
C ALA A 123 -1.63 -25.03 -13.76
N VAL A 124 -0.94 -24.66 -12.67
CA VAL A 124 -0.85 -23.26 -12.20
C VAL A 124 0.21 -22.44 -12.96
N ALA A 125 1.27 -23.10 -13.46
CA ALA A 125 2.35 -22.45 -14.20
C ALA A 125 1.94 -21.76 -15.52
N PRO A 126 1.12 -22.35 -16.42
CA PRO A 126 0.75 -21.69 -17.67
C PRO A 126 -0.18 -20.48 -17.47
N ALA A 127 -1.11 -20.54 -16.51
CA ALA A 127 -2.01 -19.43 -16.21
C ALA A 127 -1.26 -18.23 -15.61
N LEU A 128 -0.31 -18.49 -14.71
CA LEU A 128 0.51 -17.44 -14.10
C LEU A 128 1.47 -16.81 -15.12
N LEU A 129 2.04 -17.62 -16.02
CA LEU A 129 2.88 -17.12 -17.12
C LEU A 129 2.08 -16.28 -18.13
N GLN A 130 0.84 -16.65 -18.42
CA GLN A 130 -0.03 -15.83 -19.26
C GLN A 130 -0.36 -14.49 -18.59
N ALA A 131 -0.72 -14.51 -17.31
CA ALA A 131 -0.97 -13.28 -16.55
C ALA A 131 0.26 -12.38 -16.46
N GLN A 132 1.46 -12.96 -16.31
CA GLN A 132 2.73 -12.22 -16.37
C GLN A 132 2.95 -11.55 -17.72
N LYS A 133 2.73 -12.27 -18.83
CA LYS A 133 2.87 -11.71 -20.19
C LYS A 133 1.86 -10.60 -20.47
N GLU A 134 0.62 -10.74 -19.99
CA GLU A 134 -0.39 -9.68 -20.11
C GLU A 134 -0.01 -8.45 -19.30
N LEU A 135 0.57 -8.62 -18.10
CA LEU A 135 1.08 -7.52 -17.29
C LEU A 135 2.26 -6.83 -17.98
N GLU A 136 3.24 -7.60 -18.50
CA GLU A 136 4.39 -7.07 -19.24
C GLU A 136 3.99 -6.34 -20.53
N ALA A 137 2.97 -6.82 -21.24
CA ALA A 137 2.44 -6.13 -22.42
C ALA A 137 1.79 -4.79 -22.04
N ARG A 138 1.05 -4.75 -20.93
CA ARG A 138 0.40 -3.52 -20.43
C ARG A 138 1.42 -2.52 -19.91
N THR A 139 2.43 -2.97 -19.17
CA THR A 139 3.49 -2.09 -18.66
C THR A 139 4.45 -1.65 -19.76
N GLY A 140 4.71 -2.49 -20.77
CA GLY A 140 5.51 -2.15 -21.95
C GLY A 140 4.86 -1.07 -22.81
N ALA A 141 3.55 -1.17 -23.06
CA ALA A 141 2.82 -0.13 -23.79
C ALA A 141 2.81 1.21 -23.02
N ALA A 142 2.66 1.17 -21.69
CA ALA A 142 2.75 2.37 -20.85
C ALA A 142 4.17 2.96 -20.84
N ALA A 143 5.21 2.13 -20.76
CA ALA A 143 6.60 2.57 -20.80
C ALA A 143 6.97 3.20 -22.16
N GLN A 144 6.50 2.62 -23.28
CA GLN A 144 6.71 3.20 -24.60
C GLN A 144 6.00 4.54 -24.77
N ALA A 145 4.76 4.66 -24.31
CA ALA A 145 4.03 5.94 -24.35
C ALA A 145 4.69 7.03 -23.49
N MET A 146 5.25 6.67 -22.33
CA MET A 146 6.00 7.62 -21.51
C MET A 146 7.31 8.05 -22.18
N ALA A 147 8.04 7.13 -22.83
CA ALA A 147 9.27 7.46 -23.55
C ALA A 147 9.02 8.35 -24.79
N GLU A 148 7.92 8.10 -25.52
CA GLU A 148 7.52 8.95 -26.66
C GLU A 148 7.14 10.36 -26.18
N ALA A 149 6.39 10.49 -25.08
CA ALA A 149 6.05 11.79 -24.50
C ALA A 149 7.27 12.56 -23.97
N GLU A 150 8.21 11.88 -23.30
CA GLU A 150 9.47 12.50 -22.86
C GLU A 150 10.26 13.05 -24.06
N ALA A 151 10.40 12.26 -25.13
CA ALA A 151 11.09 12.68 -26.36
C ALA A 151 10.40 13.88 -27.05
N GLU A 152 9.07 13.91 -27.08
CA GLU A 152 8.31 15.07 -27.60
C GLU A 152 8.57 16.33 -26.76
N THR A 153 8.58 16.22 -25.43
CA THR A 153 8.85 17.38 -24.55
C THR A 153 10.30 17.86 -24.63
N GLU A 154 11.26 16.95 -24.81
CA GLU A 154 12.67 17.30 -25.03
C GLU A 154 12.85 18.06 -26.36
N ALA A 155 12.22 17.58 -27.44
CA ALA A 155 12.25 18.26 -28.74
C ALA A 155 11.60 19.65 -28.69
N GLU A 156 10.46 19.79 -27.99
CA GLU A 156 9.82 21.10 -27.76
C GLU A 156 10.74 22.03 -26.94
N ALA A 157 11.41 21.52 -25.90
CA ALA A 157 12.34 22.29 -25.09
C ALA A 157 13.57 22.75 -25.88
N GLU A 158 14.15 21.89 -26.73
CA GLU A 158 15.27 22.24 -27.61
C GLU A 158 14.87 23.30 -28.63
N SER A 159 13.68 23.18 -29.24
CA SER A 159 13.17 24.16 -30.20
C SER A 159 12.95 25.53 -29.57
N LYS A 160 12.44 25.56 -28.33
CA LYS A 160 12.24 26.80 -27.56
C LYS A 160 13.57 27.44 -27.16
N ALA A 161 14.54 26.65 -26.71
CA ALA A 161 15.88 27.15 -26.41
C ALA A 161 16.56 27.76 -27.65
N MET A 162 16.39 27.13 -28.82
CA MET A 162 16.90 27.67 -30.09
C MET A 162 16.21 29.01 -30.46
N ALA A 163 14.90 29.13 -30.25
CA ALA A 163 14.17 30.37 -30.49
C ALA A 163 14.63 31.51 -29.54
N GLU A 164 14.85 31.20 -28.26
CA GLU A 164 15.31 32.18 -27.27
C GLU A 164 16.73 32.69 -27.59
N THR A 165 17.64 31.81 -28.00
CA THR A 165 18.99 32.22 -28.41
C THR A 165 18.99 33.07 -29.66
N TYR A 166 18.12 32.76 -30.65
CA TYR A 166 17.97 33.59 -31.84
C TYR A 166 17.38 34.96 -31.51
N ALA A 167 16.40 35.03 -30.62
CA ALA A 167 15.82 36.30 -30.16
C ALA A 167 16.84 37.15 -29.40
N ALA A 168 17.68 36.54 -28.55
CA ALA A 168 18.77 37.23 -27.86
C ALA A 168 19.80 37.78 -28.85
N ALA A 169 20.24 36.97 -29.83
CA ALA A 169 21.16 37.40 -30.87
C ALA A 169 20.60 38.53 -31.74
N ALA A 170 19.30 38.50 -32.06
CA ALA A 170 18.63 39.57 -32.77
C ALA A 170 18.63 40.88 -31.98
N ALA A 171 18.33 40.84 -30.68
CA ALA A 171 18.35 42.01 -29.81
C ALA A 171 19.77 42.60 -29.68
N GLU A 172 20.80 41.76 -29.60
CA GLU A 172 22.21 42.21 -29.60
C GLU A 172 22.59 42.88 -30.93
N ALA A 173 22.14 42.32 -32.06
CA ALA A 173 22.37 42.91 -33.37
C ALA A 173 21.67 44.28 -33.52
N GLU A 174 20.41 44.40 -33.08
CA GLU A 174 19.69 45.67 -33.06
C GLU A 174 20.37 46.71 -32.17
N ALA A 175 20.85 46.31 -30.99
CA ALA A 175 21.61 47.18 -30.09
C ALA A 175 22.94 47.63 -30.71
N ALA A 176 23.64 46.74 -31.42
CA ALA A 176 24.89 47.06 -32.11
C ALA A 176 24.65 48.05 -33.27
N VAL A 177 23.56 47.88 -34.04
CA VAL A 177 23.17 48.82 -35.10
C VAL A 177 22.81 50.19 -34.51
N ALA A 178 22.08 50.23 -33.39
CA ALA A 178 21.73 51.48 -32.72
C ALA A 178 22.95 52.23 -32.17
N ALA A 179 24.00 51.53 -31.74
CA ALA A 179 25.24 52.14 -31.26
C ALA A 179 26.13 52.71 -32.39
N GLN A 180 25.87 52.33 -33.66
CA GLN A 180 26.59 52.82 -34.84
C GLN A 180 25.92 54.03 -35.51
N ALA A 181 24.74 54.45 -35.07
CA ALA A 181 23.98 55.61 -35.56
C ALA A 181 24.22 56.87 -34.71
#